data_AF-A0A920HU51-F1
#
_entry.id   AF-A0A920HU51-F1
#
_cell.length_a   1.000
_cell.length_b   1.000
_cell.length_c   1.000
_cell.angle_alpha   90.00
_cell.angle_beta   90.00
_cell.angle_gamma   90.00
#
_symmetry.space_group_name_H-M   'P 1'
#
loop_
_entity.id
_entity.type
_entity.pdbx_description
1 polymer ?
#
loop_
_entity_poly.entity_id
_entity_poly.type
_entity_poly.pdbx_seq_one_letter_code
_entity_poly.pdbx_strand_id
1 'polypeptide(L)' 'MIEISDQELEKKKIKVLGKNMSYIEKGEGDPIIFQHGNPTSSYLWRNIIPYLENQGRCIAIDLIWDGR' A
#
# COMPACT_ATOMS: atom_id res chain seq x y z
N MET A 1 -10.43 -3.07 21.56
CA MET A 1 -10.95 -3.48 20.24
C MET A 1 -10.03 -2.88 19.20
N ILE A 2 -9.52 -3.67 18.25
CA ILE A 2 -8.86 -3.10 17.07
C ILE A 2 -9.96 -2.49 16.23
N GLU A 3 -9.94 -1.17 16.06
CA GLU A 3 -10.87 -0.48 15.18
C GLU A 3 -10.48 -0.82 13.74
N ILE A 4 -11.35 -1.55 13.05
CA ILE A 4 -11.15 -1.90 11.65
C ILE A 4 -11.66 -0.71 10.84
N SER A 5 -10.76 -0.03 10.13
CA SER A 5 -11.11 1.05 9.23
C SER A 5 -11.54 0.50 7.88
N ASP A 6 -12.55 1.12 7.27
CA ASP A 6 -12.91 0.91 5.87
C ASP A 6 -12.40 2.04 4.96
N GLN A 7 -11.68 3.00 5.53
CA GLN A 7 -11.09 4.12 4.78
C GLN A 7 -9.99 3.63 3.83
N GLU A 8 -10.11 3.98 2.55
CA GLU A 8 -9.03 3.79 1.60
C GLU A 8 -7.88 4.76 1.89
N LEU A 9 -6.65 4.25 1.84
CA LEU A 9 -5.46 5.11 1.89
C LEU A 9 -5.22 5.73 0.51
N GLU A 10 -4.66 6.94 0.51
CA GLU A 10 -4.35 7.67 -0.72
C GLU A 10 -3.36 6.90 -1.60
N LYS A 11 -3.75 6.66 -2.86
CA LYS A 11 -2.92 5.98 -3.86
C LYS A 11 -2.17 6.99 -4.72
N LYS A 12 -0.88 6.76 -4.86
CA LYS A 12 0.01 7.39 -5.84
C LYS A 12 0.15 6.48 -7.06
N LYS A 13 0.62 7.05 -8.17
CA LYS A 13 0.88 6.32 -9.41
C LYS A 13 2.31 6.56 -9.88
N ILE A 14 2.91 5.53 -10.47
CA ILE A 14 4.23 5.61 -11.11
C ILE A 14 4.22 4.81 -12.41
N LYS A 15 4.94 5.29 -13.43
CA LYS A 15 5.13 4.53 -14.67
C LYS A 15 6.29 3.55 -14.52
N VAL A 16 6.02 2.26 -14.73
CA VAL A 16 7.02 1.18 -14.74
C VAL A 16 6.78 0.36 -15.99
N LEU A 17 7.81 0.21 -16.84
CA LEU A 17 7.72 -0.53 -18.11
C LEU A 17 6.54 -0.08 -19.00
N GLY A 18 6.28 1.24 -19.04
CA GLY A 18 5.19 1.82 -19.84
C GLY A 18 3.78 1.66 -19.26
N LYS A 19 3.62 0.99 -18.11
CA LYS A 19 2.34 0.80 -17.42
C LYS A 19 2.26 1.65 -16.16
N ASN A 20 1.06 2.11 -15.81
CA ASN A 20 0.85 2.77 -14.51
C ASN A 20 0.72 1.71 -13.42
N MET A 21 1.49 1.85 -12.35
CA MET A 21 1.37 1.08 -11.12
C MET A 21 0.84 1.98 -10.01
N SER A 22 -0.19 1.51 -9.32
CA SER A 22 -0.78 2.18 -8.16
C SER A 22 -0.11 1.69 -6.89
N TYR A 23 0.18 2.58 -5.95
CA TYR A 23 0.79 2.23 -4.66
C TYR A 23 0.37 3.21 -3.57
N ILE A 24 0.40 2.78 -2.31
CA ILE A 24 0.25 3.63 -1.12
C ILE A 24 1.64 3.90 -0.58
N GLU A 25 1.84 5.11 -0.04
CA GLU A 25 3.06 5.50 0.63
C GLU A 25 2.76 6.34 1.88
N LYS A 26 3.28 5.91 3.02
CA LYS A 26 3.12 6.57 4.34
C LYS A 26 4.42 6.50 5.14
N GLY A 27 4.63 7.47 6.02
CA GLY A 27 5.83 7.54 6.84
C GLY A 27 7.10 7.94 6.07
N GLU A 28 8.22 7.89 6.76
CA GLU A 28 9.55 8.27 6.27
C GLU A 28 10.61 7.28 6.80
N GLY A 29 11.82 7.31 6.25
CA GLY A 29 12.92 6.41 6.64
C GLY A 29 13.09 5.18 5.74
N ASP A 30 13.65 4.11 6.29
CA ASP A 30 13.92 2.87 5.55
C ASP A 30 12.62 2.21 5.05
N PRO A 31 12.61 1.67 3.82
CA PRO A 31 11.38 1.20 3.20
C PRO A 31 10.88 -0.12 3.80
N ILE A 32 9.60 -0.15 4.17
CA ILE A 32 8.86 -1.35 4.55
C ILE A 32 7.90 -1.67 3.40
N ILE A 33 8.17 -2.75 2.66
CA ILE A 33 7.42 -3.11 1.45
C ILE A 33 6.32 -4.12 1.77
N PHE A 34 5.08 -3.77 1.42
CA PHE A 34 3.91 -4.64 1.55
C PHE A 34 3.48 -5.16 0.19
N GLN A 35 3.61 -6.48 0.01
CA GLN A 35 3.18 -7.18 -1.20
C GLN A 35 1.91 -7.97 -0.89
N HIS A 36 0.83 -7.72 -1.62
CA HIS A 36 -0.41 -8.49 -1.52
C HIS A 36 -0.38 -9.74 -2.43
N GLY A 37 -1.38 -10.61 -2.28
CA GLY A 37 -1.63 -11.77 -3.15
C GLY A 37 -2.93 -11.65 -3.96
N ASN A 38 -3.33 -12.73 -4.65
CA ASN A 38 -4.58 -12.81 -5.42
C ASN A 38 -5.73 -13.30 -4.51
N PRO A 39 -6.98 -12.75 -4.55
CA PRO A 39 -7.51 -11.64 -5.37
C PRO A 39 -7.57 -10.32 -4.57
N THR A 40 -6.45 -9.90 -3.97
CA THR A 40 -6.42 -8.72 -3.08
C THR A 40 -5.69 -7.55 -3.72
N SER A 41 -5.60 -6.44 -3.00
CA SER A 41 -4.83 -5.26 -3.39
C SER A 41 -4.10 -4.68 -2.16
N SER A 42 -3.43 -3.55 -2.33
CA SER A 42 -2.86 -2.77 -1.22
C SER A 42 -3.87 -2.44 -0.10
N TYR A 43 -5.18 -2.49 -0.38
CA TYR A 43 -6.26 -2.36 0.62
C TYR A 43 -6.18 -3.38 1.76
N LEU A 44 -5.59 -4.55 1.51
CA LEU A 44 -5.34 -5.58 2.52
C LEU A 44 -4.56 -5.03 3.72
N TRP A 45 -3.63 -4.11 3.46
CA TRP A 45 -2.68 -3.59 4.45
C TRP A 45 -3.16 -2.32 5.15
N ARG A 46 -4.36 -1.80 4.83
CA ARG A 46 -4.85 -0.50 5.35
C ARG A 46 -4.91 -0.42 6.87
N ASN A 47 -5.18 -1.54 7.54
CA ASN A 47 -5.26 -1.64 8.99
C ASN A 47 -3.92 -2.05 9.63
N ILE A 48 -2.87 -2.26 8.83
CA ILE A 48 -1.53 -2.65 9.30
C ILE A 48 -0.55 -1.49 9.15
N ILE A 49 -0.62 -0.76 8.04
CA ILE A 49 0.23 0.41 7.75
C ILE A 49 0.27 1.44 8.89
N PRO A 50 -0.85 1.84 9.53
CA PRO A 50 -0.83 2.85 10.60
C PRO A 50 0.05 2.46 11.80
N TYR A 51 0.28 1.17 12.04
CA TYR A 51 1.14 0.70 13.14
C TYR A 51 2.64 0.75 12.80
N LEU A 52 2.97 0.88 11.52
CA LEU A 52 4.34 0.81 11.00
C LEU A 52 4.82 2.14 10.38
N GLU A 53 3.93 3.08 10.06
CA GLU A 53 4.29 4.34 9.40
C GLU A 53 5.21 5.25 10.25
N ASN A 54 5.25 5.07 11.57
CA ASN A 54 6.20 5.75 12.46
C ASN A 54 7.54 5.00 12.63
N GLN A 55 7.66 3.80 12.06
CA GLN A 55 8.85 2.94 12.16
C GLN A 55 9.64 2.89 10.84
N GLY A 56 9.03 3.31 9.73
CA GLY A 56 9.68 3.36 8.43
C GLY A 56 8.72 3.82 7.32
N ARG A 57 9.27 3.98 6.12
CA ARG A 57 8.52 4.37 4.93
C ARG A 57 7.73 3.18 4.40
N CYS A 58 6.46 3.10 4.75
CA CYS A 58 5.55 2.04 4.34
C CYS A 58 5.12 2.22 2.88
N ILE A 59 5.38 1.23 2.03
CA ILE A 59 5.01 1.23 0.61
C ILE A 59 4.22 -0.04 0.29
N ALA A 60 2.93 0.10 -0.05
CA ALA A 60 2.08 -1.01 -0.43
C ALA A 60 1.70 -0.91 -1.92
N ILE A 61 2.08 -1.91 -2.71
CA ILE A 61 2.01 -1.86 -4.18
C ILE A 61 0.84 -2.70 -4.67
N ASP A 62 0.03 -2.17 -5.60
CA ASP A 62 -0.93 -2.97 -6.36
C ASP A 62 -0.21 -3.70 -7.50
N LEU A 63 -0.34 -5.03 -7.54
CA LEU A 63 0.21 -5.85 -8.61
C LEU A 63 -0.42 -5.47 -9.94
N ILE A 64 0.40 -5.50 -11.01
CA ILE A 64 -0.09 -5.27 -12.36
C ILE A 64 -1.17 -6.34 -12.66
N TRP A 65 -2.34 -5.89 -13.13
CA TRP A 65 -3.61 -6.64 -13.28
C TRP A 65 -4.62 -6.47 -12.14
N ASP A 66 -4.18 -6.43 -10.88
CA ASP A 66 -5.05 -6.30 -9.70
C ASP A 66 -4.94 -4.90 -9.09
N GLY A 67 -5.69 -3.94 -9.64
CA GLY A 67 -5.73 -2.55 -9.16
C GLY A 67 -6.09 -1.55 -10.26
N ARG A 68 -6.74 -0.44 -9.89
CA ARG A 68 -7.15 0.64 -10.82
C ARG A 68 -5.96 1.35 -11.49
#